data_AF-A0A837J5M9-F1
#
_entry.id   AF-A0A837J5M9-F1
#
_cell.length_a   1.000
_cell.length_b   1.000
_cell.length_c   1.000
_cell.angle_alpha   90.00
_cell.angle_beta   90.00
_cell.angle_gamma   90.00
#
_symmetry.space_group_name_H-M   'P 1'
#
loop_
_entity.id
_entity.type
_entity.pdbx_description
1 polymer ?
#
loop_
_entity_poly.entity_id
_entity_poly.type
_entity_poly.pdbx_seq_one_letter_code
_entity_poly.pdbx_strand_id
1 'polypeptide(L)'
;MIEVIIENMNRLINELKDSINLDIEDIKAAKQEELLKRNDKKLSIIENITNLKQDLNQELIKQLQAGIDVNIYRSKVDFLETNLKELNELNKKLASIVLPVQQMYKELIADVAAKQGGQIFDIKA
;
A
#
# COMPACT_ATOMS: atom_id res chain seq x y z
N MET A 1 15.14 21.23 0.18
CA MET A 1 13.77 20.84 0.59
C MET A 1 13.19 19.77 -0.33
N ILE A 2 13.11 20.03 -1.65
CA ILE A 2 12.62 19.05 -2.65
C ILE A 2 13.32 17.68 -2.54
N GLU A 3 14.65 17.67 -2.46
CA GLU A 3 15.40 16.42 -2.38
C GLU A 3 15.03 15.58 -1.17
N VAL A 4 14.92 16.21 0.00
CA VAL A 4 14.51 15.56 1.26
C VAL A 4 13.09 15.00 1.15
N ILE A 5 12.18 15.72 0.49
CA ILE A 5 10.81 15.23 0.25
C ILE A 5 10.85 13.98 -0.64
N ILE A 6 11.59 14.01 -1.75
CA ILE A 6 11.72 12.87 -2.67
C ILE A 6 12.36 11.67 -1.98
N GLU A 7 13.42 11.88 -1.19
CA GLU A 7 14.08 10.80 -0.42
C GLU A 7 13.12 10.17 0.60
N ASN A 8 12.38 10.99 1.34
CA ASN A 8 11.38 10.50 2.29
C ASN A 8 10.26 9.72 1.60
N MET A 9 9.76 10.20 0.46
CA MET A 9 8.76 9.48 -0.31
C MET A 9 9.29 8.11 -0.78
N ASN A 10 10.51 8.06 -1.33
CA ASN A 10 11.09 6.80 -1.78
C ASN A 10 11.30 5.81 -0.62
N ARG A 11 11.75 6.30 0.54
CA ARG A 11 11.85 5.48 1.76
C ARG A 11 10.51 4.87 2.13
N LEU A 12 9.46 5.69 2.23
CA LEU A 12 8.11 5.25 2.58
C LEU A 12 7.52 4.28 1.54
N ILE A 13 7.77 4.51 0.25
CA ILE A 13 7.34 3.60 -0.81
C ILE A 13 8.01 2.24 -0.65
N ASN A 14 9.32 2.20 -0.34
CA ASN A 14 10.03 0.95 -0.12
C ASN A 14 9.53 0.22 1.14
N GLU A 15 9.30 0.94 2.24
CA GLU A 15 8.69 0.36 3.45
C GLU A 15 7.30 -0.25 3.17
N LEU A 16 6.51 0.41 2.33
CA LEU A 16 5.20 -0.10 1.93
C LEU A 16 5.31 -1.32 1.03
N LYS A 17 6.25 -1.33 0.07
CA LYS A 17 6.55 -2.51 -0.77
C LYS A 17 6.94 -3.70 0.10
N ASP A 18 7.83 -3.50 1.06
CA ASP A 18 8.27 -4.55 2.00
C ASP A 18 7.09 -5.07 2.83
N SER A 19 6.24 -4.18 3.34
CA SER A 19 5.04 -4.60 4.08
C SER A 19 4.09 -5.43 3.21
N ILE A 20 3.89 -5.07 1.94
CA ILE A 20 3.04 -5.84 1.02
C ILE A 20 3.67 -7.21 0.70
N ASN A 21 5.00 -7.28 0.53
CA ASN A 21 5.68 -8.57 0.34
C ASN A 21 5.51 -9.48 1.56
N LEU A 22 5.61 -8.94 2.78
CA LEU A 22 5.33 -9.70 4.00
C LEU A 22 3.88 -10.19 4.05
N ASP A 23 2.91 -9.37 3.62
CA ASP A 23 1.51 -9.81 3.52
C ASP A 23 1.35 -10.97 2.54
N ILE A 24 1.99 -10.90 1.38
CA ILE A 24 1.96 -11.98 0.38
C ILE A 24 2.50 -13.29 0.98
N GLU A 25 3.61 -13.24 1.73
CA GLU A 25 4.18 -14.43 2.36
C GLU A 25 3.32 -14.96 3.50
N ASP A 26 2.74 -14.09 4.32
CA ASP A 26 1.86 -14.51 5.42
C ASP A 26 0.55 -15.13 4.91
N ILE A 27 -0.03 -14.61 3.83
CA ILE A 27 -1.23 -15.21 3.22
C ILE A 27 -0.93 -16.61 2.67
N LYS A 28 0.21 -16.79 1.99
CA LYS A 28 0.66 -18.11 1.54
C LYS A 28 0.89 -19.08 2.70
N ALA A 29 1.35 -18.57 3.84
CA ALA A 29 1.57 -19.34 5.06
C ALA A 29 0.32 -19.47 5.96
N ALA A 30 -0.84 -18.96 5.54
CA ALA A 30 -2.08 -18.92 6.31
C ALA A 30 -1.97 -18.23 7.69
N LYS A 31 -1.13 -17.19 7.82
CA LYS A 31 -0.93 -16.40 9.04
C LYS A 31 -1.73 -15.10 9.00
N GLN A 32 -2.87 -15.04 9.70
CA GLN A 32 -3.83 -13.94 9.55
C GLN A 32 -3.65 -12.76 10.55
N GLU A 33 -3.17 -13.02 11.76
CA GLU A 33 -3.12 -11.99 12.83
C GLU A 33 -2.18 -10.82 12.51
N GLU A 34 -1.06 -11.10 11.85
CA GLU A 34 -0.06 -10.08 11.53
C GLU A 34 -0.49 -9.16 10.37
N LEU A 35 -1.45 -9.59 9.53
CA LEU A 35 -2.01 -8.78 8.45
C LEU A 35 -2.78 -7.57 8.99
N LEU A 36 -3.53 -7.75 10.08
CA LEU A 36 -4.35 -6.69 10.68
C LEU A 36 -3.47 -5.57 11.26
N LYS A 37 -2.44 -5.92 12.04
CA LYS A 37 -1.51 -4.93 12.62
C LYS A 37 -0.78 -4.12 11.54
N ARG A 38 -0.44 -4.75 10.40
CA ARG A 38 0.23 -4.06 9.30
C ARG A 38 -0.70 -3.15 8.50
N ASN A 39 -2.01 -3.38 8.50
CA ASN A 39 -2.95 -2.53 7.78
C ASN A 39 -2.94 -1.07 8.27
N ASP A 40 -2.96 -0.86 9.58
CA ASP A 40 -2.91 0.50 10.16
C ASP A 40 -1.60 1.21 9.78
N LYS A 41 -0.48 0.50 9.87
CA LYS A 41 0.83 1.03 9.46
C LYS A 41 0.86 1.39 7.97
N LYS A 42 0.34 0.52 7.09
CA LYS A 42 0.26 0.78 5.64
C LYS A 42 -0.61 2.00 5.36
N LEU A 43 -1.74 2.15 6.03
CA LEU A 43 -2.62 3.32 5.87
C LEU A 43 -1.87 4.60 6.22
N SER A 44 -1.20 4.64 7.38
CA SER A 44 -0.39 5.80 7.78
C SER A 44 0.74 6.11 6.78
N ILE A 45 1.40 5.09 6.23
CA ILE A 45 2.42 5.29 5.20
C ILE A 45 1.82 5.89 3.93
N ILE A 46 0.65 5.42 3.48
CA ILE A 46 -0.05 5.94 2.29
C ILE A 46 -0.45 7.39 2.48
N GLU A 47 -0.99 7.74 3.65
CA GLU A 47 -1.33 9.12 4.00
C GLU A 47 -0.09 10.02 3.98
N ASN A 48 1.02 9.56 4.56
CA ASN A 48 2.29 10.30 4.55
C ASN A 48 2.84 10.50 3.13
N ILE A 49 2.81 9.48 2.26
CA ILE A 49 3.19 9.60 0.85
C ILE A 49 2.31 10.63 0.14
N THR A 50 1.00 10.62 0.42
CA THR A 50 0.03 11.56 -0.19
C THR A 50 0.31 13.00 0.23
N ASN A 51 0.60 13.23 1.52
CA ASN A 51 0.95 14.56 2.02
C ASN A 51 2.28 15.05 1.43
N LEU A 52 3.31 14.20 1.42
CA LEU A 52 4.60 14.55 0.83
C LEU A 52 4.51 14.84 -0.68
N LYS A 53 3.60 14.18 -1.40
CA LYS A 53 3.32 14.50 -2.81
C LYS A 53 2.77 15.93 -2.96
N GLN A 54 1.87 16.35 -2.07
CA GLN A 54 1.35 17.72 -2.07
C GLN A 54 2.47 18.73 -1.77
N ASP A 55 3.30 18.45 -0.77
CA ASP A 55 4.44 19.29 -0.40
C ASP A 55 5.46 19.40 -1.54
N LEU A 56 5.77 18.29 -2.22
CA LEU A 56 6.65 18.26 -3.38
C LEU A 56 6.15 19.19 -4.49
N ASN A 57 4.86 19.12 -4.81
CA ASN A 57 4.25 19.96 -5.83
C ASN A 57 4.31 21.44 -5.44
N GLN A 58 3.96 21.77 -4.19
CA GLN A 58 4.03 23.16 -3.71
C GLN A 58 5.45 23.71 -3.78
N GLU A 59 6.45 22.92 -3.39
CA GLU A 59 7.83 23.36 -3.39
C GLU A 59 8.37 23.52 -4.82
N LEU A 60 8.04 22.62 -5.75
CA LEU A 60 8.39 22.77 -7.17
C LEU A 60 7.80 24.06 -7.76
N ILE A 61 6.55 24.40 -7.44
CA ILE A 61 5.91 25.65 -7.88
C ILE A 61 6.65 26.87 -7.30
N LYS A 62 7.02 26.86 -6.02
CA LYS A 62 7.78 27.96 -5.40
C LYS A 62 9.13 28.17 -6.08
N GLN A 63 9.86 27.10 -6.40
CA GLN A 63 11.15 27.19 -7.08
C GLN A 63 10.99 27.75 -8.50
N LEU A 64 9.96 27.30 -9.24
CA LEU A 64 9.62 27.88 -10.55
C LEU A 64 9.31 29.38 -10.47
N GLN A 65 8.52 29.81 -9.48
CA GLN A 65 8.18 31.22 -9.26
C GLN A 65 9.41 32.06 -8.88
N ALA A 66 10.40 31.46 -8.22
CA ALA A 66 11.69 32.08 -7.93
C ALA A 66 12.64 32.12 -9.14
N GLY A 67 12.22 31.64 -10.32
CA GLY A 67 13.03 31.60 -11.53
C GLY A 67 14.09 30.50 -11.54
N ILE A 68 13.99 29.53 -10.65
CA ILE A 68 14.91 28.39 -10.56
C ILE A 68 14.44 27.31 -11.54
N ASP A 69 15.36 26.80 -12.36
CA ASP A 69 15.08 25.68 -13.26
C ASP A 69 14.87 24.39 -12.47
N VAL A 70 13.63 23.90 -12.44
CA VAL A 70 13.25 22.67 -11.73
C VAL A 70 13.59 21.40 -12.51
N ASN A 71 14.01 21.49 -13.77
CA ASN A 71 14.43 20.30 -14.54
C ASN A 71 15.60 19.57 -13.90
N ILE A 72 16.37 20.23 -13.02
CA ILE A 72 17.43 19.62 -12.22
C ILE A 72 16.92 18.44 -11.36
N TYR A 73 15.62 18.41 -11.05
CA TYR A 73 14.99 17.35 -10.27
C TYR A 73 14.33 16.25 -11.11
N ARG A 74 14.30 16.40 -12.45
CA ARG A 74 13.54 15.53 -13.36
C ARG A 74 13.86 14.05 -13.16
N SER A 75 15.13 13.67 -13.20
CA SER A 75 15.53 12.27 -13.04
C SER A 75 15.09 11.67 -11.70
N LYS A 76 15.07 12.48 -10.62
CA LYS A 76 14.62 12.04 -9.30
C LYS A 76 13.10 11.87 -9.25
N VAL A 77 12.35 12.75 -9.90
CA VAL A 77 10.88 12.65 -10.04
C VAL A 77 10.48 11.47 -10.92
N ASP A 78 11.18 11.25 -12.04
CA ASP A 78 10.97 10.11 -12.93
C ASP A 78 11.22 8.78 -12.17
N PHE A 79 12.27 8.72 -11.35
CA PHE A 79 12.53 7.57 -10.50
C PHE A 79 11.43 7.33 -9.45
N LEU A 80 10.95 8.40 -8.82
CA LEU A 80 9.84 8.34 -7.87
C LEU A 80 8.56 7.81 -8.55
N GLU A 81 8.27 8.23 -9.79
CA GLU A 81 7.14 7.74 -10.57
C GLU A 81 7.27 6.23 -10.86
N THR A 82 8.46 5.78 -11.27
CA THR A 82 8.76 4.35 -11.46
C THR A 82 8.50 3.57 -10.17
N ASN A 83 8.97 4.07 -9.02
CA ASN A 83 8.74 3.41 -7.73
C ASN A 83 7.26 3.30 -7.35
N LEU A 84 6.46 4.32 -7.64
CA LEU A 84 5.01 4.29 -7.44
C LEU A 84 4.30 3.29 -8.37
N LYS A 85 4.74 3.18 -9.63
CA LYS A 85 4.22 2.18 -10.58
C LYS A 85 4.49 0.77 -10.08
N GLU A 86 5.72 0.49 -9.65
CA GLU A 86 6.08 -0.81 -9.08
C GLU A 86 5.26 -1.14 -7.83
N LEU A 87 5.06 -0.16 -6.93
CA LEU A 87 4.20 -0.32 -5.76
C LEU A 87 2.76 -0.68 -6.15
N ASN A 88 2.21 -0.03 -7.17
CA ASN A 88 0.86 -0.33 -7.67
C ASN A 88 0.75 -1.75 -8.23
N GLU A 89 1.73 -2.20 -9.02
CA GLU A 89 1.76 -3.58 -9.53
C GLU A 89 1.89 -4.60 -8.40
N LEU A 90 2.70 -4.31 -7.39
CA LEU A 90 2.82 -5.16 -6.21
C LEU A 90 1.50 -5.25 -5.43
N ASN A 91 0.78 -4.13 -5.29
CA ASN A 91 -0.53 -4.12 -4.65
C ASN A 91 -1.58 -4.91 -5.46
N LYS A 92 -1.57 -4.84 -6.79
CA LYS A 92 -2.41 -5.69 -7.65
C LYS A 92 -2.11 -7.18 -7.46
N LYS A 93 -0.84 -7.54 -7.32
CA LYS A 93 -0.41 -8.91 -7.03
C LYS A 93 -0.90 -9.38 -5.65
N LEU A 94 -0.86 -8.52 -4.62
CA LEU A 94 -1.46 -8.86 -3.33
C LEU A 94 -2.96 -9.11 -3.48
N ALA A 95 -3.68 -8.22 -4.17
CA ALA A 95 -5.12 -8.36 -4.38
C ALA A 95 -5.50 -9.66 -5.12
N SER A 96 -4.73 -10.06 -6.14
CA SER A 96 -4.98 -11.31 -6.87
C SER A 96 -4.78 -12.58 -6.02
N ILE A 97 -4.06 -12.48 -4.90
CA ILE A 97 -3.87 -13.57 -3.93
C ILE A 97 -4.93 -13.49 -2.82
N VAL A 98 -5.19 -12.30 -2.27
CA VAL A 98 -6.13 -12.09 -1.16
C VAL A 98 -7.55 -12.43 -1.56
N LEU A 99 -8.02 -11.94 -2.71
CA LEU A 99 -9.43 -12.04 -3.10
C LEU A 99 -9.91 -13.50 -3.26
N PRO A 100 -9.17 -14.40 -3.94
CA PRO A 100 -9.55 -15.82 -4.00
C PRO A 100 -9.58 -16.50 -2.63
N VAL A 101 -8.61 -16.19 -1.76
CA VAL A 101 -8.56 -16.74 -0.40
C VAL A 101 -9.78 -16.31 0.41
N GLN A 102 -10.15 -15.03 0.36
CA GLN A 102 -11.36 -14.52 1.01
C GLN A 102 -12.64 -15.18 0.48
N GLN A 103 -12.73 -15.37 -0.84
CA GLN A 103 -13.87 -16.05 -1.45
C GLN A 103 -13.98 -17.52 -1.00
N MET A 104 -12.87 -18.25 -0.95
CA MET A 104 -12.82 -19.62 -0.45
C MET A 104 -13.29 -19.72 1.00
N TYR A 105 -12.84 -18.81 1.89
CA TYR A 105 -13.31 -18.78 3.28
C TYR A 105 -14.82 -18.52 3.39
N LYS A 106 -15.34 -17.59 2.57
CA LYS A 106 -16.78 -17.28 2.54
C LYS A 106 -17.61 -18.48 2.10
N GLU A 107 -17.17 -19.22 1.09
CA GLU A 107 -17.81 -20.44 0.61
C GLU A 107 -17.79 -21.54 1.69
N LEU A 108 -16.65 -21.75 2.36
CA LEU A 108 -16.53 -22.71 3.46
C LEU A 108 -17.49 -22.40 4.62
N ILE A 109 -17.60 -21.12 5.01
CA ILE A 109 -18.53 -20.71 6.07
C ILE A 109 -19.98 -20.94 5.64
N ALA A 110 -20.32 -20.61 4.38
CA ALA A 110 -21.66 -20.83 3.85
C ALA A 110 -22.03 -22.33 3.84
N ASP A 111 -21.11 -23.20 3.43
CA ASP A 111 -21.30 -24.66 3.43
C ASP A 111 -21.49 -25.21 4.84
N VAL A 112 -20.71 -24.73 5.82
CA VAL A 112 -20.86 -25.12 7.23
C VAL A 112 -22.22 -24.67 7.78
N ALA A 113 -22.61 -23.42 7.51
CA ALA A 113 -23.90 -22.87 7.95
C ALA A 113 -25.10 -23.62 7.34
N ALA A 114 -25.00 -24.00 6.06
CA ALA A 114 -26.02 -24.77 5.35
C ALA A 114 -26.16 -26.20 5.90
N LYS A 115 -25.05 -26.83 6.29
CA LYS A 115 -25.05 -28.18 6.89
C LYS A 115 -25.52 -28.20 8.35
N GLN A 116 -25.38 -27.10 9.09
CA GLN A 116 -25.81 -27.00 10.50
C GLN A 116 -27.21 -26.37 10.69
N GLY A 117 -27.97 -26.12 9.62
CA GLY A 117 -29.36 -25.67 9.73
C GLY A 117 -29.55 -24.20 10.16
N GLY A 118 -28.57 -23.32 9.89
CA GLY A 118 -28.75 -21.87 9.97
C GLY A 118 -28.37 -21.18 11.28
N GLN A 119 -27.79 -21.87 12.28
CA GLN A 119 -27.14 -21.17 13.40
C GLN A 119 -25.72 -20.74 13.00
N ILE A 120 -25.61 -19.54 12.43
CA ILE A 120 -24.32 -18.90 12.19
C ILE A 120 -23.78 -18.42 13.54
N PHE A 121 -22.59 -18.90 13.92
CA PHE A 121 -21.79 -18.22 14.94
C PHE A 121 -21.51 -16.82 14.43
N ASP A 122 -22.08 -15.84 15.12
CA ASP A 122 -21.87 -14.41 14.90
C ASP A 122 -20.42 -14.08 15.29
N ILE A 123 -19.46 -14.47 14.44
CA ILE A 123 -18.05 -14.09 14.61
C ILE A 123 -17.95 -12.63 14.18
N LYS A 124 -18.27 -11.73 15.10
CA LYS A 124 -17.92 -10.32 14.98
C LYS A 124 -16.40 -10.19 15.03
N ALA A 125 -15.82 -9.74 13.93
CA ALA A 125 -14.49 -9.15 13.84
C ALA A 125 -14.65 -7.68 13.45
#